data_AF-A0A1V0Q1W8-F1
#
_entry.id   AF-A0A1V0Q1W8-F1
#
_cell.length_a   1.000
_cell.length_b   1.000
_cell.length_c   1.000
_cell.angle_alpha   90.00
_cell.angle_beta   90.00
_cell.angle_gamma   90.00
#
_symmetry.space_group_name_H-M   'P 1'
#
loop_
_entity.id
_entity.type
_entity.pdbx_description
1 polymer ?
#
loop_
_entity_poly.entity_id
_entity_poly.type
_entity_poly.pdbx_seq_one_letter_code
_entity_poly.pdbx_strand_id
1 'polypeptide(L)'
;MKRPGPILRMAGRGACAVLLGLVTQGPGAQVASAADFRLVDMMLCNYPRCAADNARFVQTLPDLAGHSVELDVLIDVPIGTGDYNAECIDKNPYLDAPEEFFFVPGSLESCDVRGGVVLRVAPDSYLLEQSVSFSRIIRVRGRFTVIPQGPAPIYALTPAP
;
A
#
# COMPACT_ATOMS: atom_id res chain seq x y z
N MET A 1 -63.02 19.21 -41.40
CA MET A 1 -62.29 20.20 -40.58
C MET A 1 -60.91 20.43 -41.19
N LYS A 2 -60.59 21.71 -41.43
CA LYS A 2 -59.34 22.39 -41.89
C LYS A 2 -58.34 21.69 -42.83
N ARG A 3 -58.23 22.27 -44.04
CA ARG A 3 -57.18 22.14 -45.08
C ARG A 3 -56.08 23.24 -44.92
N PRO A 4 -54.94 23.17 -45.65
CA PRO A 4 -53.62 23.70 -45.24
C PRO A 4 -53.19 25.04 -45.89
N GLY A 5 -52.06 25.60 -45.39
CA GLY A 5 -51.17 26.57 -46.07
C GLY A 5 -50.55 27.63 -45.12
N PRO A 6 -49.50 28.40 -45.50
CA PRO A 6 -48.42 28.17 -46.48
C PRO A 6 -46.98 28.46 -45.93
N ILE A 7 -46.01 28.24 -46.83
CA ILE A 7 -44.54 28.38 -46.76
C ILE A 7 -44.09 29.84 -47.01
N LEU A 8 -43.02 30.32 -46.35
CA LEU A 8 -41.92 31.21 -46.84
C LEU A 8 -41.23 31.91 -45.63
N ARG A 9 -39.93 32.22 -45.55
CA ARG A 9 -38.69 31.93 -46.30
C ARG A 9 -37.52 32.48 -45.44
N MET A 10 -36.32 31.87 -45.55
CA MET A 10 -34.95 32.49 -45.64
C MET A 10 -34.57 33.60 -44.63
N ALA A 11 -33.37 33.70 -44.05
CA ALA A 11 -32.03 33.40 -44.54
C ALA A 11 -31.01 33.47 -43.38
N GLY A 12 -29.83 32.89 -43.58
CA GLY A 12 -28.63 33.10 -42.77
C GLY A 12 -27.89 31.78 -42.56
N ARG A 13 -27.19 31.21 -43.55
CA ARG A 13 -25.79 31.54 -43.89
C ARG A 13 -24.97 31.90 -42.64
N GLY A 14 -24.19 30.95 -42.13
CA GLY A 14 -23.20 31.24 -41.11
C GLY A 14 -22.53 29.98 -40.57
N ALA A 15 -21.50 29.54 -41.29
CA ALA A 15 -20.34 28.81 -40.80
C ALA A 15 -20.55 27.54 -39.93
N CYS A 16 -20.20 26.41 -40.55
CA CYS A 16 -19.60 25.27 -39.88
C CYS A 16 -18.44 25.75 -38.99
N ALA A 17 -18.64 25.83 -37.68
CA ALA A 17 -17.55 26.01 -36.73
C ALA A 17 -17.25 24.65 -36.11
N VAL A 18 -16.30 23.95 -36.74
CA VAL A 18 -15.50 22.93 -36.08
C VAL A 18 -14.83 23.64 -34.91
N LEU A 19 -15.31 23.41 -33.68
CA LEU A 19 -14.58 23.78 -32.48
C LEU A 19 -13.38 22.82 -32.36
N LEU A 20 -12.34 23.13 -33.15
CA LEU A 20 -10.96 22.86 -32.79
C LEU A 20 -10.69 23.66 -31.51
N GLY A 21 -10.96 23.03 -30.36
CA GLY A 21 -10.42 23.49 -29.10
C GLY A 21 -8.91 23.41 -29.19
N LEU A 22 -8.28 24.58 -29.42
CA LEU A 22 -6.84 24.74 -29.31
C LEU A 22 -6.38 24.19 -27.96
N VAL A 23 -5.45 23.24 -28.04
CA VAL A 23 -4.55 22.88 -26.95
C VAL A 23 -3.78 24.15 -26.59
N THR A 24 -4.27 24.88 -25.57
CA THR A 24 -3.44 25.85 -24.87
C THR A 24 -2.70 25.06 -23.80
N GLN A 25 -1.45 24.72 -24.11
CA GLN A 25 -0.48 24.26 -23.13
C GLN A 25 -0.25 25.40 -22.14
N GLY A 26 -1.03 25.43 -21.07
CA GLY A 26 -0.69 26.18 -19.87
C GLY A 26 0.46 25.45 -19.16
N PRO A 27 1.58 26.11 -18.85
CA PRO A 27 2.62 25.52 -18.04
C PRO A 27 2.09 25.44 -16.61
N GLY A 28 1.82 24.21 -16.15
CA GLY A 28 1.35 23.98 -14.79
C GLY A 28 0.02 23.25 -14.68
N ALA A 29 -0.32 22.36 -15.62
CA ALA A 29 -0.98 21.13 -15.18
C ALA A 29 0.04 20.37 -14.33
N GLN A 30 0.18 20.75 -13.06
CA GLN A 30 0.62 19.81 -12.04
C GLN A 30 -0.45 18.72 -12.07
N VAL A 31 -0.21 17.69 -12.88
CA VAL A 31 -0.66 16.36 -12.55
C VAL A 31 -0.19 16.21 -11.12
N ALA A 32 -1.12 16.28 -10.16
CA ALA A 32 -0.81 16.05 -8.77
C ALA A 32 -0.04 14.74 -8.77
N SER A 33 1.27 14.81 -8.53
CA SER A 33 2.06 13.63 -8.23
C SER A 33 1.26 12.96 -7.13
N ALA A 34 0.80 11.73 -7.40
CA ALA A 34 0.25 10.89 -6.36
C ALA A 34 1.24 11.01 -5.21
N ALA A 35 0.78 11.51 -4.04
CA ALA A 35 1.67 11.69 -2.92
C ALA A 35 2.36 10.34 -2.69
N ASP A 36 3.65 10.26 -3.00
CA ASP A 36 4.40 9.04 -2.80
C ASP A 36 4.65 8.98 -1.29
N PHE A 37 3.76 8.28 -0.59
CA PHE A 37 3.88 8.05 0.84
C PHE A 37 5.12 7.18 1.07
N ARG A 38 5.96 7.54 2.05
CA ARG A 38 7.23 6.86 2.29
C ARG A 38 7.27 6.29 3.70
N LEU A 39 7.51 4.99 3.80
CA LEU A 39 7.72 4.27 5.05
C LEU A 39 9.16 3.73 5.01
N VAL A 40 10.09 4.52 5.55
CA VAL A 40 11.53 4.29 5.46
C VAL A 40 12.18 4.37 6.84
N ASP A 41 13.39 3.83 6.95
CA ASP A 41 14.26 3.91 8.12
C ASP A 41 13.60 3.32 9.39
N MET A 42 13.01 2.13 9.25
CA MET A 42 12.37 1.39 10.35
C MET A 42 12.92 -0.04 10.44
N MET A 43 13.00 -0.56 11.66
CA MET A 43 13.25 -1.97 11.94
C MET A 43 11.98 -2.62 12.49
N LEU A 44 11.38 -3.53 11.71
CA LEU A 44 10.19 -4.28 12.09
C LEU A 44 10.61 -5.63 12.67
N CYS A 45 10.15 -5.94 13.87
CA CYS A 45 10.50 -7.21 14.52
C CYS A 45 9.57 -7.58 15.67
N ASN A 46 9.59 -8.85 16.08
CA ASN A 46 8.81 -9.35 17.22
C ASN A 46 9.54 -9.24 18.56
N TYR A 47 10.40 -8.23 18.72
CA TYR A 47 11.14 -7.95 19.95
C TYR A 47 10.78 -6.56 20.50
N PRO A 48 10.81 -6.35 21.83
CA PRO A 48 10.49 -5.06 22.44
C PRO A 48 11.27 -3.86 21.88
N ARG A 49 12.51 -4.08 21.41
CA ARG A 49 13.33 -3.03 20.78
C ARG A 49 12.70 -2.40 19.53
N CYS A 50 11.80 -3.11 18.83
CA CYS A 50 11.12 -2.62 17.65
C CYS A 50 9.71 -2.09 17.94
N ALA A 51 9.28 -2.03 19.21
CA ALA A 51 7.91 -1.66 19.56
C ALA A 51 7.50 -0.29 18.99
N ALA A 52 8.42 0.69 19.02
CA ALA A 52 8.17 2.02 18.50
C ALA A 52 7.99 2.03 16.97
N ASP A 53 8.87 1.33 16.24
CA ASP A 53 8.80 1.25 14.77
C ASP A 53 7.58 0.44 14.31
N ASN A 54 7.28 -0.69 14.98
CA ASN A 54 6.07 -1.47 14.72
C ASN A 54 4.81 -0.61 14.95
N ALA A 55 4.73 0.12 16.07
CA ALA A 55 3.59 0.96 16.39
C ALA A 55 3.42 2.07 15.36
N ARG A 56 4.50 2.76 14.98
CA ARG A 56 4.49 3.78 13.93
C ARG A 56 3.99 3.20 12.61
N PHE A 57 4.49 2.05 12.23
CA PHE A 57 4.12 1.38 10.99
C PHE A 57 2.63 1.03 10.98
N VAL A 58 2.15 0.33 12.01
CA VAL A 58 0.74 -0.07 12.19
C VAL A 58 -0.20 1.14 12.18
N GLN A 59 0.13 2.20 12.91
CA GLN A 59 -0.71 3.39 13.03
C GLN A 59 -0.81 4.19 11.73
N THR A 60 0.19 4.10 10.85
CA THR A 60 0.22 4.88 9.61
C THR A 60 -0.62 4.22 8.51
N LEU A 61 -0.70 2.89 8.45
CA LEU A 61 -1.35 2.18 7.33
C LEU A 61 -2.83 2.45 7.11
N PRO A 62 -3.68 2.67 8.13
CA PRO A 62 -5.08 3.07 7.92
C PRO A 62 -5.23 4.30 7.02
N ASP A 63 -4.37 5.31 7.21
CA ASP A 63 -4.39 6.55 6.42
C ASP A 63 -3.88 6.35 5.00
N LEU A 64 -3.18 5.24 4.75
CA LEU A 64 -2.58 4.89 3.46
C LEU A 64 -3.39 3.83 2.70
N ALA A 65 -4.53 3.38 3.23
CA ALA A 65 -5.36 2.36 2.62
C ALA A 65 -5.77 2.74 1.19
N GLY A 66 -5.50 1.86 0.22
CA GLY A 66 -5.75 2.09 -1.20
C GLY A 66 -4.69 2.92 -1.92
N HIS A 67 -3.66 3.40 -1.22
CA HIS A 67 -2.54 4.13 -1.81
C HIS A 67 -1.31 3.23 -2.01
N SER A 68 -0.44 3.66 -2.94
CA SER A 68 0.90 3.11 -3.04
C SER A 68 1.84 3.83 -2.08
N VAL A 69 2.75 3.05 -1.48
CA VAL A 69 3.74 3.50 -0.51
C VAL A 69 5.11 2.99 -0.98
N GLU A 70 6.13 3.83 -0.87
CA GLU A 70 7.53 3.40 -1.01
C GLU A 70 8.01 2.87 0.34
N LEU A 71 8.46 1.63 0.35
CA LEU A 71 9.07 0.97 1.51
C LEU A 71 10.59 0.96 1.37
N ASP A 72 11.28 1.23 2.48
CA ASP A 72 12.68 0.86 2.71
C ASP A 72 12.84 0.54 4.19
N VAL A 73 12.53 -0.71 4.54
CA VAL A 73 12.47 -1.17 5.94
C VAL A 73 13.32 -2.41 6.13
N LEU A 74 13.86 -2.55 7.32
CA LEU A 74 14.48 -3.79 7.77
C LEU A 74 13.46 -4.63 8.52
N ILE A 75 13.47 -5.93 8.29
CA ILE A 75 12.63 -6.89 8.99
C ILE A 75 13.53 -7.97 9.59
N ASP A 76 13.46 -8.11 10.90
CA ASP A 76 14.11 -9.21 11.63
C ASP A 76 13.14 -10.38 11.70
N VAL A 77 13.42 -11.39 10.87
CA VAL A 77 12.58 -12.56 10.65
C VAL A 77 13.13 -13.73 11.46
N PRO A 78 12.32 -14.33 12.36
CA PRO A 78 12.70 -15.55 13.05
C PRO A 78 12.95 -16.72 12.10
N ILE A 79 14.01 -17.50 12.37
CA ILE A 79 14.26 -18.81 11.72
C ILE A 79 14.20 -19.95 12.77
N GLY A 80 13.93 -19.62 14.04
CA GLY A 80 13.84 -20.59 15.13
C GLY A 80 13.19 -20.01 16.40
N THR A 81 13.08 -20.82 17.45
CA THR A 81 12.35 -20.54 18.70
C THR A 81 13.20 -19.81 19.77
N GLY A 82 14.06 -18.86 19.37
CA GLY A 82 14.90 -18.07 20.30
C GLY A 82 14.11 -17.15 21.24
N ASP A 83 14.75 -16.10 21.76
CA ASP A 83 14.18 -15.06 22.69
C ASP A 83 13.02 -14.21 22.12
N TYR A 84 12.30 -14.74 21.12
CA TYR A 84 11.12 -14.14 20.56
C TYR A 84 9.99 -14.15 21.58
N ASN A 85 9.07 -13.20 21.43
CA ASN A 85 7.77 -13.34 22.05
C ASN A 85 7.05 -14.54 21.40
N ALA A 86 7.27 -15.74 21.94
CA ALA A 86 6.74 -17.00 21.42
C ALA A 86 5.22 -16.94 21.26
N GLU A 87 4.54 -16.19 22.12
CA GLU A 87 3.10 -15.98 22.04
C GLU A 87 2.68 -15.22 20.76
N CYS A 88 3.50 -14.28 20.28
CA CYS A 88 3.25 -13.55 19.03
C CYS A 88 3.55 -14.42 17.80
N ILE A 89 4.55 -15.30 17.91
CA ILE A 89 4.87 -16.25 16.86
C ILE A 89 3.75 -17.27 16.73
N ASP A 90 3.35 -17.94 17.82
CA ASP A 90 2.29 -18.96 17.81
C ASP A 90 0.95 -18.43 17.30
N LYS A 91 0.69 -17.13 17.45
CA LYS A 91 -0.52 -16.46 16.92
C LYS A 91 -0.38 -15.96 15.49
N ASN A 92 0.80 -16.02 14.86
CA ASN A 92 0.99 -15.58 13.49
C ASN A 92 0.26 -16.53 12.53
N PRO A 93 -0.84 -16.10 11.88
CA PRO A 93 -1.64 -16.97 11.03
C PRO A 93 -0.95 -17.31 9.69
N TYR A 94 0.25 -16.78 9.44
CA TYR A 94 1.01 -16.97 8.22
C TYR A 94 2.32 -17.76 8.42
N LEU A 95 2.52 -18.39 9.59
CA LEU A 95 3.71 -19.21 9.87
C LEU A 95 3.91 -20.33 8.85
N ASP A 96 2.82 -20.98 8.41
CA ASP A 96 2.84 -22.11 7.47
C ASP A 96 2.57 -21.67 6.02
N ALA A 97 2.56 -20.36 5.74
CA ALA A 97 2.22 -19.87 4.42
C ALA A 97 3.34 -20.19 3.40
N PRO A 98 3.00 -20.59 2.16
CA PRO A 98 3.98 -20.97 1.13
C PRO A 98 4.73 -19.77 0.53
N GLU A 99 4.26 -18.55 0.78
CA GLU A 99 4.91 -17.30 0.37
C GLU A 99 5.53 -16.63 1.59
N GLU A 100 6.49 -15.71 1.40
CA GLU A 100 7.07 -14.98 2.51
C GLU A 100 6.11 -13.89 3.00
N PHE A 101 5.40 -14.22 4.08
CA PHE A 101 4.58 -13.30 4.84
C PHE A 101 5.31 -12.87 6.11
N PHE A 102 5.44 -11.57 6.31
CA PHE A 102 5.94 -11.00 7.56
C PHE A 102 4.78 -10.39 8.33
N PHE A 103 4.45 -11.03 9.45
CA PHE A 103 3.43 -10.52 10.35
C PHE A 103 4.08 -9.63 11.41
N VAL A 104 3.59 -8.39 11.49
CA VAL A 104 3.93 -7.42 12.53
C VAL A 104 2.68 -7.23 13.39
N PRO A 105 2.70 -7.62 14.68
CA PRO A 105 1.55 -7.46 15.55
C PRO A 105 1.26 -5.98 15.81
N GLY A 106 -0.03 -5.64 15.96
CA GLY A 106 -0.44 -4.29 16.31
C GLY A 106 0.02 -3.87 17.72
N SER A 107 0.27 -4.87 18.59
CA SER A 107 0.90 -4.70 19.90
C SER A 107 1.77 -5.91 20.22
N LEU A 108 3.02 -5.65 20.62
CA LEU A 108 3.93 -6.68 21.11
C LEU A 108 3.60 -7.16 22.53
N GLU A 109 2.79 -6.40 23.29
CA GLU A 109 2.40 -6.76 24.66
C GLU A 109 1.26 -7.78 24.70
N SER A 110 0.27 -7.64 23.80
CA SER A 110 -0.89 -8.54 23.75
C SER A 110 -0.78 -9.63 22.69
N CYS A 111 0.16 -9.47 21.75
CA CYS A 111 0.25 -10.32 20.56
C CYS A 111 -1.10 -10.43 19.82
N ASP A 112 -1.95 -9.41 19.94
CA ASP A 112 -3.24 -9.40 19.27
C ASP A 112 -3.02 -9.26 17.77
N VAL A 113 -3.57 -10.22 17.02
CA VAL A 113 -3.54 -10.23 15.57
C VAL A 113 -4.45 -9.17 14.95
N ARG A 114 -5.40 -8.66 15.74
CA ARG A 114 -6.30 -7.59 15.31
C ARG A 114 -5.53 -6.27 15.22
N GLY A 115 -5.61 -5.62 14.06
CA GLY A 115 -4.86 -4.39 13.79
C GLY A 115 -3.37 -4.61 13.57
N GLY A 116 -2.93 -5.85 13.35
CA GLY A 116 -1.57 -6.13 12.86
C GLY A 116 -1.41 -5.83 11.37
N VAL A 117 -0.20 -6.01 10.88
CA VAL A 117 0.16 -5.82 9.49
C VAL A 117 0.76 -7.11 8.94
N VAL A 118 0.44 -7.39 7.69
CA VAL A 118 1.03 -8.48 6.94
C VAL A 118 1.74 -7.91 5.73
N LEU A 119 3.05 -8.08 5.66
CA LEU A 119 3.80 -7.78 4.46
C LEU A 119 3.86 -9.05 3.64
N ARG A 120 3.23 -9.04 2.47
CA ARG A 120 3.36 -10.11 1.49
C ARG A 120 4.50 -9.71 0.56
N VAL A 121 5.63 -10.37 0.68
CA VAL A 121 6.84 -10.00 -0.05
C VAL A 121 7.20 -11.13 -1.01
N ALA A 122 7.28 -10.80 -2.29
CA ALA A 122 7.80 -11.75 -3.26
C ALA A 122 9.32 -11.94 -3.04
N PRO A 123 9.89 -13.12 -3.35
CA PRO A 123 11.31 -13.38 -3.12
C PRO A 123 12.29 -12.40 -3.77
N ASP A 124 11.87 -11.72 -4.84
CA ASP A 124 12.62 -10.69 -5.57
C ASP A 124 12.49 -9.28 -4.97
N SER A 125 11.57 -9.09 -4.03
CA SER A 125 11.22 -7.80 -3.42
C SER A 125 11.94 -7.55 -2.09
N TYR A 126 12.84 -8.46 -1.68
CA TYR A 126 13.69 -8.28 -0.52
C TYR A 126 15.14 -8.69 -0.77
N LEU A 127 16.05 -8.14 0.03
CA LEU A 127 17.45 -8.51 0.06
C LEU A 127 17.80 -9.06 1.44
N LEU A 128 18.56 -10.14 1.50
CA LEU A 128 19.14 -10.62 2.76
C LEU A 128 20.29 -9.69 3.16
N GLU A 129 20.13 -8.96 4.26
CA GLU A 129 21.16 -8.04 4.78
C GLU A 129 22.07 -8.74 5.79
N GLN A 130 21.49 -9.56 6.67
CA GLN A 130 22.23 -10.32 7.67
C GLN A 130 21.54 -11.65 7.95
N SER A 131 22.32 -12.69 8.24
CA SER A 131 21.82 -13.96 8.76
C SER A 131 22.65 -14.38 9.95
N VAL A 132 21.98 -14.69 11.06
CA VAL A 132 22.57 -15.20 12.30
C VAL A 132 21.82 -16.45 12.73
N SER A 133 22.34 -17.20 13.69
CA SER A 133 21.89 -18.56 14.03
C SER A 133 20.39 -18.73 14.28
N PHE A 134 19.64 -17.68 14.61
CA PHE A 134 18.21 -17.76 14.96
C PHE A 134 17.35 -16.68 14.28
N SER A 135 17.94 -15.87 13.38
CA SER A 135 17.29 -14.71 12.75
C SER A 135 17.92 -14.42 11.37
N ARG A 136 17.09 -13.97 10.43
CA ARG A 136 17.54 -13.24 9.23
C ARG A 136 17.03 -11.81 9.29
N ILE A 137 17.92 -10.86 9.04
CA ILE A 137 17.54 -9.48 8.76
C ILE A 137 17.46 -9.34 7.25
N ILE A 138 16.27 -9.01 6.76
CA ILE A 138 16.03 -8.70 5.36
C ILE A 138 15.72 -7.21 5.21
N ARG A 139 16.08 -6.62 4.07
CA ARG A 139 15.61 -5.31 3.64
C ARG A 139 14.52 -5.48 2.61
N VAL A 140 13.34 -4.93 2.88
CA VAL A 140 12.25 -4.84 1.92
C VAL A 140 12.27 -3.44 1.33
N ARG A 141 12.47 -3.36 0.01
CA ARG A 141 12.55 -2.09 -0.71
C ARG A 141 11.69 -2.13 -1.97
N GLY A 142 10.91 -1.09 -2.18
CA GLY A 142 10.14 -0.90 -3.40
C GLY A 142 8.79 -0.26 -3.16
N ARG A 143 7.96 -0.28 -4.21
CA ARG A 143 6.60 0.29 -4.18
C ARG A 143 5.58 -0.79 -3.84
N PHE A 144 4.76 -0.53 -2.83
CA PHE A 144 3.73 -1.46 -2.35
C PHE A 144 2.37 -0.77 -2.31
N THR A 145 1.30 -1.51 -2.55
CA THR A 145 -0.08 -1.04 -2.35
C THR A 145 -0.59 -1.52 -1.00
N VAL A 146 -1.21 -0.61 -0.24
CA VAL A 146 -1.83 -0.91 1.05
C VAL A 146 -3.26 -1.40 0.83
N ILE A 147 -3.53 -2.64 1.21
CA ILE A 147 -4.84 -3.28 1.00
C ILE A 147 -5.41 -3.72 2.35
N PRO A 148 -6.55 -3.18 2.81
CA PRO A 148 -7.21 -3.67 4.01
C PRO A 148 -7.76 -5.09 3.77
N GLN A 149 -7.52 -6.00 4.72
CA GLN A 149 -7.98 -7.39 4.70
C GLN A 149 -8.91 -7.67 5.88
N GLY A 150 -10.07 -8.28 5.60
CA GLY A 150 -10.99 -8.78 6.60
C GLY A 150 -11.79 -7.71 7.39
N PRO A 151 -12.65 -8.14 8.33
CA PRO A 151 -13.54 -7.26 9.11
C PRO A 151 -12.84 -6.54 10.29
N ALA A 152 -11.69 -7.03 10.75
CA ALA A 152 -10.77 -6.32 11.63
C ALA A 152 -9.49 -6.10 10.81
N PRO A 153 -9.14 -4.86 10.44
CA PRO A 153 -8.24 -4.64 9.32
C PRO A 153 -6.83 -5.11 9.69
N ILE A 154 -6.45 -6.24 9.12
CA ILE A 154 -5.06 -6.55 8.86
C ILE A 154 -4.73 -5.83 7.57
N TYR A 155 -3.67 -5.02 7.54
CA TYR A 155 -3.25 -4.38 6.31
C TYR A 155 -2.27 -5.28 5.58
N ALA A 156 -2.59 -5.64 4.34
CA ALA A 156 -1.67 -6.31 3.44
C ALA A 156 -0.88 -5.26 2.64
N LEU A 157 0.43 -5.38 2.64
CA LEU A 157 1.30 -4.63 1.71
C LEU A 157 1.69 -5.58 0.59
N THR A 158 1.26 -5.27 -0.63
CA THR A 158 1.53 -6.09 -1.82
C THR A 158 2.36 -5.29 -2.82
N PRO A 159 3.34 -5.89 -3.51
CA PRO A 159 4.07 -5.20 -4.57
C PRO A 159 3.10 -4.50 -5.54
N ALA A 160 3.35 -3.23 -5.82
CA ALA A 160 2.59 -2.50 -6.82
C ALA A 160 2.96 -3.01 -8.23
N PRO A 161 2.00 -3.06 -9.17
CA PRO A 161 2.25 -3.47 -10.55
C PRO A 161 3.15 -2.49 -11.31
#